data_AF-A0A965RPN5-F1
#
_entry.id   AF-A0A965RPN5-F1
#
_cell.length_a   1.000
_cell.length_b   1.000
_cell.length_c   1.000
_cell.angle_alpha   90.00
_cell.angle_beta   90.00
_cell.angle_gamma   90.00
#
_symmetry.space_group_name_H-M   'P 1'
#
loop_
_entity.id
_entity.type
_entity.pdbx_description
1 polymer ?
#
loop_
_entity_poly.entity_id
_entity_poly.type
_entity_poly.pdbx_seq_one_letter_code
_entity_poly.pdbx_strand_id
1 'polypeptide(L)'
;MLAWEIARQWQEANCMTPFEELLGWHLSGGLIYSTKDCFLLAQEVTWDPGQKAIVESRESRVDGQQPNAWFVELAAATCHNPIKEFLRFATQPHEFVLWCRQSKGRKHDIHAYKWAHLARRVNLSPSPLCASAPLRENL
;
A
#
# COMPACT_ATOMS: atom_id res chain seq x y z
N MET A 1 -17.87 -3.51 15.63
CA MET A 1 -16.45 -3.15 15.65
C MET A 1 -16.14 -2.42 14.36
N LEU A 2 -15.52 -1.25 14.46
CA LEU A 2 -15.08 -0.41 13.35
C LEU A 2 -13.83 -1.02 12.71
N ALA A 3 -13.59 -0.74 11.43
CA ALA A 3 -12.42 -1.30 10.74
C ALA A 3 -11.09 -0.90 11.39
N TRP A 4 -10.97 0.33 11.91
CA TRP A 4 -9.76 0.76 12.61
C TRP A 4 -9.55 0.01 13.94
N GLU A 5 -10.62 -0.37 14.64
CA GLU A 5 -10.53 -1.16 15.88
C GLU A 5 -10.00 -2.56 15.58
N ILE A 6 -10.45 -3.17 14.47
CA ILE A 6 -9.94 -4.47 13.99
C ILE A 6 -8.45 -4.35 13.66
N ALA A 7 -8.07 -3.31 12.92
CA ALA A 7 -6.67 -3.06 12.54
C ALA A 7 -5.78 -2.88 13.77
N ARG A 8 -6.21 -2.05 14.73
CA ARG A 8 -5.52 -1.82 16.00
C ARG A 8 -5.36 -3.12 16.79
N GLN A 9 -6.44 -3.86 17.00
CA GLN A 9 -6.41 -5.12 17.74
C GLN A 9 -5.44 -6.12 17.10
N TRP A 10 -5.43 -6.20 15.77
CA TRP A 10 -4.49 -7.05 15.06
C TRP A 10 -3.04 -6.58 15.24
N GLN A 11 -2.76 -5.28 15.11
CA GLN A 11 -1.43 -4.70 15.28
C GLN A 11 -0.88 -4.98 16.68
N GLU A 12 -1.64 -4.67 17.72
CA GLU A 12 -1.26 -4.90 19.12
C GLU A 12 -1.04 -6.39 19.43
N ALA A 13 -1.78 -7.28 18.77
CA ALA A 13 -1.65 -8.72 18.97
C ALA A 13 -0.45 -9.35 18.24
N ASN A 14 -0.01 -8.78 17.12
CA ASN A 14 0.93 -9.44 16.19
C ASN A 14 2.27 -8.72 16.03
N CYS A 15 2.33 -7.45 16.38
CA CYS A 15 3.46 -6.58 16.09
C CYS A 15 4.03 -5.99 17.38
N MET A 16 5.33 -5.64 17.36
CA MET A 16 5.97 -5.01 18.50
C MET A 16 5.74 -3.50 18.52
N THR A 17 5.61 -2.87 17.34
CA THR A 17 5.36 -1.43 17.21
C THR A 17 3.92 -1.12 17.61
N PRO A 18 3.69 -0.21 18.57
CA PRO A 18 2.37 0.26 18.95
C PRO A 18 1.58 0.81 17.75
N PHE A 19 0.26 0.66 17.79
CA PHE A 19 -0.61 1.15 16.72
C PHE A 19 -0.50 2.67 16.53
N GLU A 20 -0.44 3.43 17.62
CA GLU A 20 -0.36 4.88 17.61
C GLU A 20 0.97 5.39 17.01
N GLU A 21 2.07 4.67 17.24
CA GLU A 21 3.37 4.99 16.65
C GLU A 21 3.36 4.75 15.13
N LEU A 22 2.86 3.58 14.71
CA LEU A 22 2.67 3.26 13.29
C LEU A 22 1.77 4.28 12.58
N LEU A 23 0.66 4.66 13.22
CA LEU A 23 -0.24 5.69 12.71
C LEU A 23 0.46 7.05 12.60
N GLY A 24 1.28 7.40 13.60
CA GLY A 24 2.08 8.62 13.62
C GLY A 24 3.00 8.74 12.39
N TRP A 25 3.68 7.67 12.01
CA TRP A 25 4.52 7.64 10.80
C TRP A 25 3.71 7.86 9.52
N HIS A 26 2.47 7.38 9.46
CA HIS A 26 1.61 7.59 8.29
C HIS A 26 0.97 8.98 8.27
N LEU A 27 0.82 9.65 9.40
CA LEU A 27 0.32 11.02 9.46
C LEU A 27 1.32 12.04 8.89
N SER A 28 2.63 11.76 8.96
CA SER A 28 3.67 12.66 8.47
C SER A 28 3.89 12.57 6.95
N GLY A 29 3.60 11.42 6.34
CA GLY A 29 3.92 11.21 4.93
C GLY A 29 3.30 9.97 4.27
N GLY A 30 2.31 9.35 4.89
CA GLY A 30 1.58 8.22 4.34
C GLY A 30 0.22 8.60 3.78
N LEU A 31 -0.44 7.60 3.23
CA LEU A 31 -1.85 7.55 2.94
C LEU A 31 -2.56 6.88 4.12
N ILE A 32 -3.52 7.60 4.69
CA ILE A 32 -4.43 7.08 5.70
C ILE A 32 -5.83 7.14 5.12
N TYR A 33 -6.49 5.99 5.10
CA TYR A 33 -7.91 5.91 4.80
C TYR A 33 -8.63 5.31 5.97
N SER A 34 -9.66 5.99 6.46
CA SER A 34 -10.44 5.52 7.61
C SER A 34 -11.92 5.82 7.41
N THR A 35 -12.71 4.78 7.43
CA THR A 35 -14.17 4.81 7.46
C THR A 35 -14.66 3.80 8.50
N LYS A 36 -15.98 3.76 8.70
CA LYS A 36 -16.60 2.72 9.53
C LYS A 36 -16.22 1.31 9.07
N ASP A 37 -16.12 1.11 7.76
CA ASP A 37 -16.05 -0.21 7.14
C ASP A 37 -14.69 -0.56 6.55
N CYS A 38 -13.76 0.39 6.45
CA CYS A 38 -12.40 0.15 5.98
C CYS A 38 -11.39 1.09 6.62
N PHE A 39 -10.23 0.53 6.95
CA PHE A 39 -9.07 1.25 7.46
C PHE A 39 -7.83 0.79 6.70
N LEU A 40 -6.99 1.73 6.25
CA LEU A 40 -5.77 1.47 5.50
C LEU A 40 -4.67 2.45 5.93
N LEU A 41 -3.47 1.92 6.11
CA LEU A 41 -2.21 2.65 6.20
C LEU A 41 -1.32 2.18 5.05
N ALA A 42 -0.93 3.13 4.20
CA ALA A 42 -0.02 2.86 3.10
C ALA A 42 0.96 4.01 2.89
N GLN A 43 2.09 3.76 2.27
CA GLN A 43 3.07 4.79 1.94
C GLN A 43 3.77 4.51 0.63
N GLU A 44 4.28 5.55 -0.02
CA GLU A 44 5.07 5.41 -1.24
C GLU A 44 6.52 5.02 -0.89
N VAL A 45 7.03 4.00 -1.57
CA VAL A 45 8.38 3.46 -1.35
C VAL A 45 9.05 3.10 -2.68
N THR A 46 10.37 2.92 -2.62
CA THR A 46 11.16 2.36 -3.72
C THR A 46 11.39 0.87 -3.49
N TRP A 47 10.84 0.04 -4.38
CA TRP A 47 10.99 -1.41 -4.39
C TRP A 47 12.02 -1.85 -5.41
N ASP A 48 13.01 -2.64 -4.97
CA ASP A 48 13.91 -3.37 -5.87
C ASP A 48 13.43 -4.82 -6.01
N PRO A 49 12.87 -5.21 -7.16
CA PRO A 49 12.41 -6.58 -7.39
C PRO A 49 13.56 -7.60 -7.49
N GLY A 50 14.77 -7.17 -7.82
CA GLY A 50 15.97 -8.02 -7.87
C GLY A 50 16.44 -8.41 -6.47
N GLN A 51 16.42 -7.45 -5.54
CA GLN A 51 16.80 -7.69 -4.14
C GLN A 51 15.62 -8.15 -3.26
N LYS A 52 14.39 -8.00 -3.75
CA LYS A 52 13.15 -8.21 -2.99
C LYS A 52 13.14 -7.42 -1.68
N ALA A 53 13.58 -6.17 -1.75
CA ALA A 53 13.70 -5.28 -0.60
C ALA A 53 13.19 -3.87 -0.94
N ILE A 54 12.71 -3.17 0.08
CA ILE A 54 12.47 -1.73 0.02
C ILE A 54 13.84 -1.07 0.21
N VAL A 55 14.27 -0.28 -0.77
CA VAL A 55 15.64 0.29 -0.80
C VAL A 55 15.68 1.65 -0.13
N GLU A 56 14.62 2.44 -0.27
CA GLU A 56 14.50 3.76 0.37
C GLU A 56 13.06 4.01 0.80
N SER A 57 12.89 4.35 2.08
CA SER A 57 11.69 5.00 2.59
C SER A 57 11.82 6.51 2.35
N ARG A 58 10.69 7.21 2.24
CA ARG A 58 10.55 8.62 1.85
C ARG A 58 11.52 9.61 2.53
N GLU A 59 12.04 9.28 3.71
CA GLU A 59 12.96 10.11 4.49
C GLU A 59 14.41 10.07 4.00
N SER A 60 14.79 9.06 3.20
CA SER A 60 16.18 8.80 2.80
C SER A 60 16.42 8.98 1.30
N ARG A 61 15.57 9.77 0.62
CA ARG A 61 15.70 10.09 -0.83
C ARG A 61 17.00 10.84 -1.09
N VAL A 62 18.08 10.08 -1.25
CA VAL A 62 19.32 10.56 -1.86
C VAL A 62 19.17 10.24 -3.35
N ASP A 63 19.40 11.23 -4.21
CA ASP A 63 19.42 11.08 -5.67
C ASP A 63 18.10 10.75 -6.38
N GLY A 64 17.09 11.63 -6.23
CA GLY A 64 16.08 11.86 -7.28
C GLY A 64 15.21 10.67 -7.70
N GLN A 65 15.31 9.53 -7.02
CA GLN A 65 14.61 8.31 -7.38
C GLN A 65 13.14 8.44 -6.98
N GLN A 66 12.25 8.38 -7.98
CA GLN A 66 10.82 8.44 -7.72
C GLN A 66 10.33 7.09 -7.16
N PRO A 67 9.39 7.11 -6.19
CA PRO A 67 8.76 5.89 -5.72
C PRO A 67 8.15 5.11 -6.89
N ASN A 68 8.31 3.79 -6.88
CA ASN A 68 7.73 2.89 -7.87
C ASN A 68 6.74 1.90 -7.25
N ALA A 69 6.44 2.04 -5.96
CA ALA A 69 5.60 1.13 -5.23
C ALA A 69 4.76 1.81 -4.13
N TRP A 70 3.55 1.31 -3.92
CA TRP A 70 2.81 1.52 -2.67
C TRP A 70 3.10 0.38 -1.71
N PHE A 71 3.45 0.68 -0.47
CA PHE A 71 3.53 -0.29 0.61
C PHE A 71 2.33 -0.16 1.52
N VAL A 72 1.47 -1.19 1.53
CA VAL A 72 0.33 -1.29 2.43
C VAL A 72 0.78 -2.02 3.68
N GLU A 73 0.90 -1.25 4.77
CA GLU A 73 1.47 -1.72 6.02
C GLU A 73 0.40 -2.30 6.95
N LEU A 74 -0.79 -1.70 6.97
CA LEU A 74 -1.92 -2.17 7.75
C LEU A 74 -3.24 -1.93 7.03
N ALA A 75 -4.11 -2.93 7.03
CA ALA A 75 -5.38 -2.86 6.32
C ALA A 75 -6.44 -3.74 6.99
N ALA A 76 -7.64 -3.21 7.18
CA ALA A 76 -8.79 -3.95 7.67
C ALA A 76 -10.06 -3.48 6.98
N ALA A 77 -11.02 -4.38 6.83
CA ALA A 77 -12.35 -4.06 6.35
C ALA A 77 -13.39 -5.00 6.96
N THR A 78 -14.61 -4.49 7.16
CA THR A 78 -15.72 -5.23 7.80
C THR A 78 -16.60 -5.96 6.79
N CYS A 79 -16.80 -5.39 5.59
CA CYS A 79 -17.80 -5.87 4.63
C CYS A 79 -17.30 -5.99 3.18
N HIS A 80 -16.08 -5.53 2.87
CA HIS A 80 -15.54 -5.53 1.51
C HIS A 80 -14.02 -5.76 1.48
N ASN A 81 -13.45 -5.90 0.28
CA ASN A 81 -12.03 -6.14 0.12
C ASN A 81 -11.22 -4.82 0.29
N PRO A 82 -10.32 -4.72 1.28
CA PRO A 82 -9.54 -3.51 1.52
C PRO A 82 -8.62 -3.15 0.34
N ILE A 83 -8.20 -4.13 -0.46
CA ILE A 83 -7.41 -3.89 -1.69
C ILE A 83 -8.20 -3.07 -2.69
N LYS A 84 -9.52 -3.31 -2.80
CA LYS A 84 -10.37 -2.59 -3.75
C LYS A 84 -10.46 -1.11 -3.39
N GLU A 85 -10.65 -0.80 -2.12
CA GLU A 85 -10.67 0.60 -1.67
C GLU A 85 -9.29 1.23 -1.78
N PHE A 86 -8.22 0.53 -1.38
CA PHE A 86 -6.85 1.02 -1.58
C PHE A 86 -6.61 1.46 -3.03
N LEU A 87 -6.93 0.62 -4.02
CA LEU A 87 -6.74 0.94 -5.44
C LEU A 87 -7.66 2.07 -5.95
N ARG A 88 -8.75 2.40 -5.25
CA ARG A 88 -9.60 3.57 -5.57
C ARG A 88 -9.00 4.86 -5.01
N PHE A 89 -8.37 4.79 -3.85
CA PHE A 89 -7.86 5.96 -3.13
C PHE A 89 -6.41 6.30 -3.42
N ALA A 90 -5.58 5.32 -3.77
CA ALA A 90 -4.23 5.57 -4.25
C ALA A 90 -4.31 6.21 -5.65
N THR A 91 -4.26 7.55 -5.66
CA THR A 91 -4.48 8.40 -6.84
C THR A 91 -3.40 8.27 -7.90
N GLN A 92 -2.22 7.74 -7.54
CA GLN A 92 -1.10 7.51 -8.43
C GLN A 92 -0.82 6.02 -8.54
N PRO A 93 -1.13 5.38 -9.69
CA PRO A 93 -0.79 3.99 -9.89
C PRO A 93 0.73 3.84 -10.02
N HIS A 94 1.32 3.17 -9.04
CA HIS A 94 2.72 2.74 -9.08
C HIS A 94 2.86 1.41 -9.84
N GLU A 95 4.08 1.01 -10.20
CA GLU A 95 4.27 -0.30 -10.84
C GLU A 95 3.89 -1.44 -9.87
N PHE A 96 4.30 -1.30 -8.61
CA PHE A 96 4.11 -2.30 -7.58
C PHE A 96 3.17 -1.86 -6.46
N VAL A 97 2.48 -2.86 -5.90
CA VAL A 97 1.81 -2.78 -4.61
C VAL A 97 2.42 -3.86 -3.74
N LEU A 98 3.05 -3.43 -2.66
CA LEU A 98 3.67 -4.26 -1.66
C LEU A 98 2.71 -4.43 -0.49
N TRP A 99 2.64 -5.63 0.05
CA TRP A 99 1.83 -5.94 1.21
C TRP A 99 2.67 -6.69 2.23
N CYS A 100 2.74 -6.16 3.45
CA CYS A 100 3.38 -6.88 4.55
C CYS A 100 2.36 -7.75 5.25
N ARG A 101 2.75 -8.98 5.58
CA ARG A 101 2.04 -9.77 6.58
C ARG A 101 2.98 -10.03 7.74
N GLN A 102 2.97 -9.15 8.74
CA GLN A 102 3.68 -9.43 9.99
C GLN A 102 3.00 -10.61 10.69
N SER A 103 3.78 -11.65 10.96
CA SER A 103 3.36 -12.80 11.74
C SER A 103 4.40 -13.00 12.83
N LYS A 104 3.97 -13.13 14.09
CA LYS A 104 4.86 -13.42 15.23
C LYS A 104 5.83 -14.54 14.88
N GLY A 105 7.13 -14.26 14.97
CA GLY A 105 8.22 -15.23 14.80
C GLY A 105 8.61 -15.58 13.37
N ARG A 106 8.08 -14.90 12.33
CA ARG A 106 8.56 -15.07 10.93
C ARG A 106 9.26 -13.82 10.41
N LYS A 107 10.18 -14.04 9.47
CA LYS A 107 10.81 -12.98 8.67
C LYS A 107 9.70 -12.19 7.96
N HIS A 108 9.87 -10.87 7.81
CA HIS A 108 8.91 -10.01 7.12
C HIS A 108 8.80 -10.47 5.66
N ASP A 109 7.72 -11.18 5.32
CA ASP A 109 7.44 -11.58 3.95
C ASP A 109 6.67 -10.44 3.27
N ILE A 110 7.38 -9.70 2.41
CA ILE A 110 6.79 -8.67 1.56
C ILE A 110 6.26 -9.35 0.30
N HIS A 111 4.95 -9.27 0.11
CA HIS A 111 4.31 -9.69 -1.12
C HIS A 111 4.26 -8.54 -2.10
N ALA A 112 4.95 -8.66 -3.23
CA ALA A 112 4.91 -7.68 -4.31
C ALA A 112 3.93 -8.12 -5.40
N TYR A 113 2.99 -7.24 -5.75
CA TYR A 113 2.05 -7.43 -6.85
C TYR A 113 2.20 -6.30 -7.85
N LYS A 114 2.04 -6.58 -9.14
CA LYS A 114 1.89 -5.51 -10.14
C LYS A 114 0.54 -4.84 -9.95
N TRP A 115 0.50 -3.51 -9.97
CA TRP A 115 -0.74 -2.74 -9.85
C TRP A 115 -1.81 -3.20 -10.85
N ALA A 116 -1.43 -3.32 -12.13
CA ALA A 116 -2.31 -3.78 -13.20
C ALA A 116 -2.88 -5.20 -12.98
N HIS A 117 -2.19 -6.05 -12.21
CA HIS A 117 -2.72 -7.36 -11.85
C HIS A 117 -3.79 -7.25 -10.74
N LEU A 118 -3.55 -6.44 -9.72
CA LEU A 118 -4.55 -6.21 -8.66
C LEU A 118 -5.79 -5.47 -9.18
N ALA A 119 -5.60 -4.42 -10.00
CA ALA A 119 -6.69 -3.66 -10.60
C ALA A 119 -7.65 -4.56 -11.40
N ARG A 120 -7.11 -5.48 -12.20
CA ARG A 120 -7.89 -6.51 -12.90
C ARG A 120 -8.64 -7.45 -11.95
N ARG A 121 -7.97 -7.92 -10.89
CA ARG A 121 -8.58 -8.84 -9.90
C ARG A 121 -9.77 -8.23 -9.16
N VAL A 122 -9.79 -6.92 -8.94
CA VAL A 122 -10.89 -6.24 -8.24
C VAL A 122 -11.89 -5.57 -9.19
N ASN A 123 -11.79 -5.83 -10.50
CA ASN A 123 -12.62 -5.23 -11.55
C ASN A 123 -12.66 -3.70 -11.49
N LEU A 124 -11.53 -3.05 -11.19
CA LEU A 124 -11.42 -1.60 -11.35
C LEU A 124 -11.15 -1.32 -12.83
N SER A 125 -12.14 -0.72 -13.51
CA SER A 125 -11.91 -0.12 -14.82
C SER A 125 -10.85 0.97 -14.69
N PRO A 126 -9.92 1.12 -15.65
CA PRO A 126 -8.93 2.19 -15.60
C PRO A 126 -9.67 3.53 -15.47
N SER A 127 -9.36 4.27 -14.40
CA SER A 127 -9.94 5.59 -14.18
C SER A 127 -9.50 6.49 -15.34
N PRO A 128 -10.40 7.29 -15.97
CA PRO A 128 -10.08 8.09 -17.15
C PRO A 128 -8.98 9.15 -16.90
N LEU A 129 -8.62 9.41 -15.65
CA LEU A 129 -7.51 10.29 -15.27
C LEU A 129 -6.11 9.69 -15.52
N CYS A 130 -6.02 8.38 -15.83
CA CYS A 130 -4.76 7.72 -16.22
C CYS A 130 -4.63 7.49 -17.73
N ALA A 131 -5.57 7.96 -18.55
CA ALA A 131 -5.47 7.91 -20.00
C ALA A 131 -4.60 9.05 -20.55
N SER A 132 -3.37 9.17 -20.06
CA SER A 132 -2.39 10.16 -20.53
C SER A 132 -1.09 9.47 -20.94
N ALA A 133 -1.18 8.66 -22.00
CA ALA A 133 -0.14 8.50 -23.02
C ALA A 133 -0.67 7.52 -24.08
N PRO A 134 -1.11 7.97 -25.26
CA PRO A 134 -1.15 7.08 -26.41
C PRO A 134 0.31 6.72 -26.74
N LEU A 135 0.68 5.45 -26.54
CA LEU A 135 1.77 4.86 -27.29
C LEU A 135 1.38 5.00 -28.77
N ARG A 136 1.95 6.00 -29.43
CA ARG A 136 1.92 6.10 -30.89
C ARG A 136 2.56 4.84 -31.43
N GLU A 137 1.75 3.97 -32.03
CA GLU A 137 2.18 3.14 -33.13
C GLU A 137 2.63 4.04 -34.31
N ASN A 138 3.51 3.50 -35.15
CA ASN A 138 4.23 4.10 -36.29
C ASN A 138 5.56 4.77 -35.86
N LEU A 139 6.74 4.21 -36.12
CA LEU A 139 7.26 3.60 -37.36
C LEU A 139 8.34 2.54 -37.07
#